data_AF-A0A7V8RM02-F1
#
_entry.id   AF-A0A7V8RM02-F1
#
_cell.length_a   1.000
_cell.length_b   1.000
_cell.length_c   1.000
_cell.angle_alpha   90.00
_cell.angle_beta   90.00
_cell.angle_gamma   90.00
#
_symmetry.space_group_name_H-M   'P 1'
#
loop_
_entity.id
_entity.type
_entity.pdbx_description
1 polymer ?
#
loop_
_entity_poly.entity_id
_entity_poly.type
_entity_poly.pdbx_seq_one_letter_code
_entity_poly.pdbx_strand_id
1 'polypeptide(L)'
;MNSDIKRLFMLLAAAGFDRYGAEDIIQTIKNSDTKKMLSEFDRANKALTGETKEKVFIKKNQDEYYKDHSVAEKIQKLLITESSLTVKQGFIAFEHMLREAYPNRTVPTPNPKNGFTAWIRMLSRDFSDSELLHVASRLRNQIVHGLNDKDDWTLKE
;
A
#
# COMPACT_ATOMS: atom_id res chain seq x y z
N MET A 1 -37.18 12.89 -5.59
CA MET A 1 -35.84 12.50 -5.09
C MET A 1 -34.97 13.75 -5.14
N ASN A 2 -34.32 14.13 -4.04
CA ASN A 2 -33.61 15.41 -3.91
C ASN A 2 -32.49 15.52 -4.97
N SER A 3 -32.41 16.62 -5.73
CA SER A 3 -31.52 16.76 -6.88
C SER A 3 -30.05 16.56 -6.52
N ASP A 4 -29.69 16.92 -5.29
CA ASP A 4 -28.31 16.84 -4.80
C ASP A 4 -27.90 15.42 -4.43
N ILE A 5 -28.85 14.61 -3.95
CA ILE A 5 -28.63 13.18 -3.68
C ILE A 5 -28.34 12.44 -5.00
N LYS A 6 -29.05 12.78 -6.08
CA LYS A 6 -28.80 12.20 -7.39
C LYS A 6 -27.41 12.58 -7.91
N ARG A 7 -26.98 13.84 -7.73
CA ARG A 7 -25.63 14.30 -8.09
C ARG A 7 -24.55 13.57 -7.31
N LEU A 8 -24.73 13.38 -6.01
CA LEU A 8 -23.82 12.60 -5.17
C LEU A 8 -23.66 11.18 -5.71
N PHE A 9 -24.75 10.47 -5.98
CA PHE A 9 -24.68 9.11 -6.53
C PHE A 9 -24.08 9.04 -7.92
N MET A 10 -24.34 10.04 -8.78
CA MET A 10 -23.68 10.12 -10.09
C MET A 10 -22.16 10.29 -9.95
N LEU A 11 -21.70 11.11 -9.00
CA LEU A 11 -20.27 11.28 -8.73
C LEU A 11 -19.63 10.00 -8.19
N LEU A 12 -20.31 9.29 -7.29
CA LEU A 12 -19.84 8.00 -6.77
C LEU A 12 -19.75 6.95 -7.88
N ALA A 13 -20.77 6.84 -8.72
CA ALA A 13 -20.75 5.93 -9.87
C ALA A 13 -19.65 6.29 -10.87
N ALA A 14 -19.45 7.59 -11.16
CA ALA A 14 -18.39 8.07 -12.05
C ALA A 14 -16.99 7.79 -11.49
N ALA A 15 -16.84 7.78 -10.15
CA ALA A 15 -15.61 7.39 -9.46
C ALA A 15 -15.40 5.86 -9.41
N GLY A 16 -16.31 5.06 -9.97
CA GLY A 16 -16.19 3.60 -10.07
C GLY A 16 -16.70 2.82 -8.87
N PHE A 17 -17.45 3.46 -7.95
CA PHE A 17 -18.08 2.75 -6.85
C PHE A 17 -19.29 1.95 -7.34
N ASP A 18 -19.34 0.68 -6.96
CA ASP A 18 -20.49 -0.17 -7.17
C ASP A 18 -21.56 0.05 -6.08
N ARG A 19 -22.64 -0.73 -6.14
CA ARG A 19 -23.76 -0.60 -5.19
C ARG A 19 -23.32 -0.80 -3.74
N TYR A 20 -22.42 -1.76 -3.48
CA TYR A 20 -21.95 -2.08 -2.13
C TYR A 20 -21.03 -0.98 -1.59
N GLY A 21 -20.13 -0.47 -2.42
CA GLY A 21 -19.28 0.67 -2.07
C GLY A 21 -20.09 1.93 -1.81
N ALA A 22 -21.15 2.19 -2.60
CA ALA A 22 -22.05 3.31 -2.34
C ALA A 22 -22.81 3.16 -1.01
N GLU A 23 -23.26 1.95 -0.67
CA GLU A 23 -23.93 1.65 0.60
C GLU A 23 -23.01 1.86 1.80
N ASP A 24 -21.76 1.41 1.72
CA ASP A 24 -20.75 1.61 2.75
C ASP A 24 -20.45 3.10 2.98
N ILE A 25 -20.35 3.89 1.91
CA ILE A 25 -20.18 5.34 1.99
C ILE A 25 -21.39 6.00 2.67
N ILE A 26 -22.62 5.60 2.33
CA ILE A 26 -23.82 6.14 2.99
C ILE A 26 -23.79 5.83 4.49
N GLN A 27 -23.44 4.60 4.88
CA GLN A 27 -23.35 4.22 6.30
C GLN A 27 -22.26 5.01 7.02
N THR A 28 -21.12 5.20 6.37
CA THR A 28 -20.02 6.01 6.90
C THR A 28 -20.46 7.46 7.11
N ILE A 29 -21.17 8.06 6.15
CA ILE A 29 -21.73 9.41 6.27
C ILE A 29 -22.72 9.48 7.43
N LYS A 30 -23.62 8.50 7.54
CA LYS A 30 -24.64 8.43 8.59
C LYS A 30 -24.05 8.35 10.00
N ASN A 31 -22.93 7.64 10.14
CA ASN A 31 -22.26 7.40 11.42
C ASN A 31 -21.16 8.43 11.72
N SER A 32 -20.89 9.36 10.81
CA SER A 32 -19.83 10.36 10.94
C SER A 32 -20.35 11.67 11.51
N ASP A 33 -19.49 12.32 12.29
CA ASP A 33 -19.73 13.68 12.77
C ASP A 33 -19.69 14.69 11.62
N THR A 34 -20.66 15.59 11.55
CA THR A 34 -20.80 16.57 10.47
C THR A 34 -19.57 17.47 10.35
N LYS A 35 -18.97 17.88 11.47
CA LYS A 35 -17.77 18.72 11.44
C LYS A 35 -16.59 17.99 10.80
N LYS A 36 -16.45 16.69 11.10
CA LYS A 36 -15.42 15.86 10.46
C LYS A 36 -15.64 15.73 8.96
N MET A 37 -16.87 15.46 8.52
CA MET A 37 -17.19 15.34 7.10
C MET A 37 -16.87 16.62 6.31
N LEU A 38 -17.26 17.78 6.85
CA LEU A 38 -16.95 19.07 6.22
C LEU A 38 -15.44 19.34 6.18
N SER A 39 -14.70 18.95 7.24
CA SER A 39 -13.24 19.11 7.25
C SER A 39 -12.54 18.24 6.20
N GLU A 40 -13.02 17.03 5.95
CA GLU A 40 -12.49 16.14 4.90
C GLU A 40 -12.87 16.65 3.50
N PHE A 41 -14.08 17.18 3.33
CA PHE A 41 -14.47 17.86 2.10
C PHE A 41 -13.56 19.06 1.79
N ASP A 42 -13.29 19.92 2.77
CA ASP A 42 -12.41 21.08 2.60
C ASP A 42 -10.97 20.66 2.26
N ARG A 43 -10.48 19.57 2.85
CA ARG A 43 -9.16 18.98 2.53
C ARG A 43 -9.11 18.50 1.08
N ALA A 44 -10.12 17.72 0.66
CA ALA A 44 -10.21 17.23 -0.71
C ALA A 44 -10.31 18.39 -1.71
N ASN A 45 -11.11 19.41 -1.40
CA ASN A 45 -11.27 20.59 -2.25
C ASN A 45 -9.95 21.38 -2.36
N LYS A 46 -9.22 21.59 -1.26
CA LYS A 46 -7.90 22.25 -1.28
C LYS A 46 -6.84 21.47 -2.06
N ALA A 47 -6.88 20.14 -2.00
CA ALA A 47 -6.00 19.29 -2.79
C ALA A 47 -6.30 19.40 -4.29
N LEU A 48 -7.58 19.54 -4.66
CA LEU A 48 -8.00 19.72 -6.05
C LEU A 48 -7.74 21.13 -6.59
N THR A 49 -7.85 22.16 -5.75
CA THR A 49 -7.59 23.56 -6.14
C THR A 49 -6.12 23.95 -6.06
N GLY A 50 -5.24 23.07 -5.57
CA GLY A 50 -3.79 23.30 -5.50
C GLY A 50 -3.35 24.26 -4.38
N GLU A 51 -4.26 24.71 -3.51
CA GLU A 51 -3.96 25.58 -2.37
C GLU A 51 -3.42 24.77 -1.18
N THR A 52 -2.27 24.12 -1.34
CA THR A 52 -1.70 23.31 -0.25
C THR A 52 -0.71 24.13 0.57
N LYS A 53 -1.20 24.89 1.57
CA LYS A 53 -0.40 25.22 2.75
C LYS A 53 -0.53 24.09 3.76
N GLU A 54 0.59 23.41 3.95
CA GLU A 54 0.91 22.38 4.93
C GLU A 54 0.13 22.44 6.26
N LYS A 55 -0.45 21.30 6.64
CA LYS A 55 -0.38 20.63 7.97
C LYS A 55 -1.58 19.69 8.10
N VAL A 56 -1.39 18.41 7.76
CA VAL A 56 -2.43 17.39 7.95
C VAL A 56 -2.02 16.44 9.08
N PHE A 57 -2.52 16.75 10.27
CA PHE A 57 -2.75 15.78 11.34
C PHE A 57 -3.78 14.75 10.85
N ILE A 58 -3.42 13.46 10.85
CA ILE A 58 -4.35 12.35 10.62
C ILE A 58 -4.29 11.42 11.83
N LYS A 59 -5.45 11.11 12.41
CA LYS A 59 -5.64 10.08 13.42
C LYS A 59 -7.01 9.44 13.20
N LYS A 60 -7.04 8.10 13.21
CA LYS A 60 -8.21 7.18 13.16
C LYS A 60 -8.84 6.85 11.80
N ASN A 61 -8.02 6.29 10.91
CA ASN A 61 -8.31 5.06 10.15
C ASN A 61 -6.96 4.35 9.90
N GLN A 62 -6.13 4.38 10.93
CA GLN A 62 -4.69 4.20 10.76
C GLN A 62 -4.31 2.73 10.75
N ASP A 63 -4.94 1.84 11.52
CA ASP A 63 -4.25 0.56 11.80
C ASP A 63 -4.17 -0.43 10.64
N GLU A 64 -5.14 -0.49 9.72
CA GLU A 64 -5.04 -1.33 8.51
C GLU A 64 -4.32 -0.63 7.36
N TYR A 65 -4.64 0.65 7.10
CA TYR A 65 -3.95 1.43 6.08
C TYR A 65 -2.47 1.70 6.44
N TYR A 66 -2.13 1.86 7.74
CA TYR A 66 -0.76 1.97 8.24
C TYR A 66 -0.09 0.61 8.36
N LYS A 67 -0.80 -0.52 8.51
CA LYS A 67 -0.14 -1.83 8.40
C LYS A 67 0.42 -2.02 7.00
N ASP A 68 -0.40 -1.80 5.97
CA ASP A 68 0.03 -1.87 4.57
C ASP A 68 1.09 -0.80 4.23
N HIS A 69 0.95 0.43 4.74
CA HIS A 69 1.99 1.45 4.56
C HIS A 69 3.27 1.07 5.30
N SER A 70 3.17 0.52 6.51
CA SER A 70 4.32 0.10 7.31
C SER A 70 5.07 -1.03 6.63
N VAL A 71 4.39 -2.02 6.05
CA VAL A 71 5.05 -3.17 5.41
C VAL A 71 5.73 -2.74 4.12
N ALA A 72 5.05 -2.00 3.26
CA ALA A 72 5.66 -1.49 2.03
C ALA A 72 6.87 -0.57 2.31
N GLU A 73 6.76 0.31 3.31
CA GLU A 73 7.86 1.19 3.73
C GLU A 73 9.00 0.41 4.39
N LYS A 74 8.70 -0.61 5.21
CA LYS A 74 9.71 -1.51 5.78
C LYS A 74 10.47 -2.26 4.69
N ILE A 75 9.77 -2.80 3.70
CA ILE A 75 10.39 -3.51 2.57
C ILE A 75 11.25 -2.55 1.76
N GLN A 76 10.77 -1.34 1.49
CA GLN A 76 11.58 -0.30 0.84
C GLN A 76 12.83 0.02 1.67
N LYS A 77 12.69 0.20 2.99
CA LYS A 77 13.83 0.50 3.87
C LYS A 77 14.86 -0.65 3.85
N LEU A 78 14.42 -1.89 4.00
CA LEU A 78 15.29 -3.07 3.99
C LEU A 78 16.08 -3.17 2.69
N LEU A 79 15.42 -3.01 1.54
CA LEU A 79 16.04 -3.28 0.25
C LEU A 79 16.80 -2.07 -0.31
N ILE A 80 16.25 -0.86 -0.17
CA ILE A 80 16.81 0.34 -0.79
C ILE A 80 17.78 1.03 0.17
N THR A 81 17.38 1.21 1.43
CA THR A 81 18.19 1.95 2.40
C THR A 81 19.26 1.08 3.03
N GLU A 82 18.91 -0.13 3.50
CA GLU A 82 19.85 -0.98 4.24
C GLU A 82 20.75 -1.81 3.32
N SER A 83 20.22 -2.32 2.21
CA SER A 83 21.02 -3.07 1.22
C SER A 83 21.64 -2.20 0.13
N SER A 84 21.49 -0.86 0.21
CA SER A 84 22.03 0.10 -0.77
C SER A 84 21.62 -0.17 -2.23
N LEU A 85 20.50 -0.86 -2.47
CA LEU A 85 20.01 -1.07 -3.83
C LEU A 85 19.41 0.21 -4.39
N THR A 86 19.60 0.44 -5.68
CA THR A 86 18.76 1.39 -6.40
C THR A 86 17.33 0.86 -6.48
N VAL A 87 16.35 1.76 -6.60
CA VAL A 87 14.92 1.40 -6.77
C VAL A 87 14.71 0.41 -7.92
N LYS A 88 15.43 0.59 -9.04
CA LYS A 88 15.37 -0.31 -10.19
C LYS A 88 15.90 -1.72 -9.86
N GLN A 89 17.01 -1.81 -9.16
CA GLN A 89 17.55 -3.11 -8.70
C GLN A 89 16.61 -3.77 -7.70
N GLY A 90 16.01 -2.98 -6.81
CA GLY A 90 14.99 -3.46 -5.86
C GLY A 90 13.81 -4.11 -6.57
N PHE A 91 13.26 -3.49 -7.61
CA PHE A 91 12.19 -4.08 -8.42
C PHE A 91 12.59 -5.45 -9.00
N ILE A 92 13.72 -5.50 -9.71
CA ILE A 92 14.17 -6.70 -10.42
C ILE A 92 14.47 -7.83 -9.43
N ALA A 93 15.23 -7.54 -8.38
CA ALA A 93 15.65 -8.55 -7.40
C ALA A 93 14.48 -9.08 -6.58
N PHE A 94 13.55 -8.20 -6.18
CA PHE A 94 12.37 -8.60 -5.41
C PHE A 94 11.37 -9.37 -6.25
N GLU A 95 11.14 -8.96 -7.51
CA GLU A 95 10.30 -9.70 -8.47
C GLU A 95 10.85 -11.11 -8.71
N HIS A 96 12.16 -11.23 -8.96
CA HIS A 96 12.83 -12.51 -9.16
C HIS A 96 12.66 -13.43 -7.95
N MET A 97 12.95 -12.92 -6.74
CA MET A 97 12.83 -13.70 -5.51
C MET A 97 11.40 -14.14 -5.23
N LEU A 98 10.40 -13.30 -5.52
CA LEU A 98 8.99 -13.68 -5.39
C LEU A 98 8.60 -14.81 -6.33
N ARG A 99 9.07 -14.77 -7.57
CA ARG A 99 8.81 -15.83 -8.56
C ARG A 99 9.50 -17.14 -8.19
N GLU A 100 10.70 -17.09 -7.64
CA GLU A 100 11.40 -18.28 -7.16
C GLU A 100 10.74 -18.88 -5.91
N ALA A 101 10.30 -18.04 -4.96
CA ALA A 101 9.66 -18.50 -3.74
C ALA A 101 8.23 -19.03 -3.98
N TYR A 102 7.51 -18.48 -4.96
CA TYR A 102 6.10 -18.79 -5.23
C TYR A 102 5.83 -18.99 -6.73
N PRO A 103 6.35 -20.06 -7.36
CA PRO A 103 6.27 -20.27 -8.82
C PRO A 103 4.85 -20.42 -9.36
N ASN A 104 3.90 -20.82 -8.50
CA ASN A 104 2.50 -21.04 -8.88
C ASN A 104 1.62 -19.80 -8.70
N ARG A 105 2.16 -18.67 -8.19
CA ARG A 105 1.40 -17.43 -8.00
C ARG A 105 1.78 -16.39 -9.05
N THR A 106 0.81 -15.61 -9.49
CA THR A 106 1.06 -14.52 -10.44
C THR A 106 1.70 -13.34 -9.72
N VAL A 107 2.89 -12.93 -10.16
CA VAL A 107 3.56 -11.72 -9.65
C VAL A 107 3.28 -10.58 -10.63
N PRO A 108 2.55 -9.51 -10.24
CA PRO A 108 2.28 -8.37 -11.10
C PRO A 108 3.57 -7.70 -11.56
N THR A 109 3.63 -7.36 -12.84
CA THR A 109 4.80 -6.69 -13.43
C THR A 109 4.99 -5.31 -12.80
N PRO A 110 6.21 -4.96 -12.35
CA PRO A 110 6.47 -3.65 -11.76
C PRO A 110 6.29 -2.51 -12.78
N ASN A 111 5.58 -1.45 -12.37
CA ASN A 111 5.49 -0.19 -13.11
C ASN A 111 6.32 0.88 -12.40
N PRO A 112 7.52 1.25 -12.91
CA PRO A 112 8.41 2.20 -12.25
C PRO A 112 7.80 3.59 -12.03
N LYS A 113 6.79 3.98 -12.83
CA LYS A 113 6.13 5.29 -12.71
C LYS A 113 5.29 5.42 -11.43
N ASN A 114 4.81 4.30 -10.89
CA ASN A 114 3.98 4.30 -9.69
C ASN A 114 4.80 4.27 -8.39
N GLY A 115 6.11 4.00 -8.48
CA GLY A 115 7.01 3.90 -7.33
C GLY A 115 7.03 2.50 -6.70
N PHE A 116 8.11 2.22 -5.97
CA PHE A 116 8.38 0.89 -5.40
C PHE A 116 7.33 0.48 -4.35
N THR A 117 7.02 1.36 -3.41
CA THR A 117 6.01 1.11 -2.37
C THR A 117 4.61 0.87 -2.93
N ALA A 118 4.22 1.57 -3.99
CA ALA A 118 2.92 1.34 -4.62
C ALA A 118 2.82 -0.05 -5.23
N TRP A 119 3.91 -0.54 -5.84
CA TRP A 119 3.95 -1.91 -6.37
C TRP A 119 3.94 -2.95 -5.24
N ILE A 120 4.65 -2.73 -4.13
CA ILE A 120 4.55 -3.62 -2.96
C ILE A 120 3.12 -3.69 -2.42
N ARG A 121 2.38 -2.56 -2.37
CA ARG A 121 0.97 -2.56 -1.98
C ARG A 121 0.07 -3.33 -2.95
N MET A 122 0.40 -3.36 -4.24
CA MET A 122 -0.31 -4.21 -5.18
C MET A 122 -0.07 -5.68 -4.88
N LEU A 123 1.15 -6.06 -4.49
CA LEU A 123 1.49 -7.42 -4.10
C LEU A 123 0.75 -7.88 -2.84
N SER A 124 0.46 -6.99 -1.89
CA SER A 124 -0.33 -7.30 -0.68
C SER A 124 -1.75 -7.82 -0.96
N ARG A 125 -2.24 -7.72 -2.22
CA ARG A 125 -3.53 -8.32 -2.63
C ARG A 125 -3.46 -9.84 -2.78
N ASP A 126 -2.30 -10.36 -3.18
CA ASP A 126 -2.09 -11.77 -3.53
C ASP A 126 -1.09 -12.49 -2.60
N PHE A 127 -0.38 -11.71 -1.79
CA PHE A 127 0.62 -12.17 -0.83
C PHE A 127 0.34 -11.56 0.54
N SER A 128 0.48 -12.36 1.59
CA SER A 128 0.40 -11.85 2.96
C SER A 128 1.65 -11.04 3.31
N ASP A 129 1.50 -10.10 4.25
CA ASP A 129 2.61 -9.28 4.76
C ASP A 129 3.79 -10.12 5.25
N SER A 130 3.51 -11.25 5.89
CA SER A 130 4.54 -12.18 6.39
C SER A 130 5.34 -12.79 5.24
N GLU A 131 4.70 -13.17 4.14
CA GLU A 131 5.37 -13.69 2.94
C GLU A 131 6.26 -12.62 2.31
N LEU A 132 5.73 -11.40 2.13
CA LEU A 132 6.47 -10.29 1.54
C LEU A 132 7.68 -9.87 2.38
N LEU A 133 7.52 -9.79 3.71
CA LEU A 133 8.63 -9.48 4.62
C LEU A 133 9.66 -10.61 4.68
N HIS A 134 9.23 -11.87 4.63
CA HIS A 134 10.13 -13.01 4.60
C HIS A 134 11.02 -12.96 3.35
N VAL A 135 10.42 -12.72 2.18
CA VAL A 135 11.14 -12.55 0.92
C VAL A 135 12.10 -11.35 0.99
N ALA A 136 11.66 -10.21 1.54
CA ALA A 136 12.49 -9.02 1.65
C ALA A 136 13.70 -9.25 2.57
N SER A 137 13.48 -9.93 3.69
CA SER A 137 14.52 -10.25 4.66
C SER A 137 15.54 -11.23 4.06
N ARG A 138 15.07 -12.27 3.36
CA ARG A 138 15.93 -13.22 2.66
C ARG A 138 16.77 -12.53 1.58
N LEU A 139 16.16 -11.66 0.77
CA LEU A 139 16.86 -10.89 -0.25
C LEU A 139 17.91 -9.96 0.37
N ARG A 140 17.55 -9.22 1.43
CA ARG A 140 18.48 -8.34 2.17
C ARG A 140 19.67 -9.13 2.71
N ASN A 141 19.44 -10.30 3.32
CA ASN A 141 20.52 -11.14 3.83
C ASN A 141 21.43 -11.64 2.71
N GLN A 142 20.89 -12.08 1.57
CA GLN A 142 21.70 -12.48 0.43
C GLN A 142 22.56 -11.34 -0.14
N ILE A 143 22.05 -10.11 -0.13
CA ILE A 143 22.81 -8.95 -0.63
C ILE A 143 23.89 -8.53 0.37
N VAL A 144 23.56 -8.50 1.66
CA VAL A 144 24.45 -7.99 2.72
C VAL A 144 25.53 -9.01 3.11
N HIS A 145 25.16 -10.28 3.23
CA HIS A 145 26.04 -11.35 3.70
C HIS A 145 26.55 -12.26 2.56
N GLY A 146 26.09 -12.04 1.32
CA GLY A 146 26.37 -12.90 0.17
C GLY A 146 25.54 -14.18 0.18
N LEU A 147 25.67 -15.01 -0.87
CA LEU A 147 24.98 -16.31 -1.01
C LEU A 147 25.41 -17.37 0.03
N ASN A 148 26.22 -17.01 1.03
CA ASN A 148 26.84 -17.94 1.96
C ASN A 148 25.98 -18.31 3.18
N ASP A 149 24.84 -17.65 3.43
CA ASP A 149 23.93 -18.05 4.50
C ASP A 149 22.94 -19.11 3.99
N LYS A 150 23.45 -20.34 3.82
CA LYS A 150 22.62 -21.53 3.96
C LYS A 150 22.31 -21.72 5.45
N ASP A 151 21.02 -21.68 5.78
CA ASP A 151 20.43 -22.38 6.94
C ASP A 151 20.92 -22.02 8.35
N ASP A 152 20.98 -20.73 8.68
CA ASP A 152 21.25 -20.30 10.06
C ASP A 152 20.03 -20.40 11.01
N TRP A 153 19.06 -21.26 10.67
CA TRP A 153 17.92 -21.64 11.52
C TRP A 153 17.82 -23.15 11.74
N THR A 154 18.90 -23.91 11.52
CA THR A 154 18.97 -25.25 12.11
C THR A 154 19.05 -25.11 13.63
N LEU A 155 17.88 -25.14 14.26
CA LEU A 155 17.70 -25.36 15.70
C LEU A 155 18.61 -26.52 16.10
N LYS A 156 19.63 -26.23 16.90
CA LYS A 156 20.45 -27.25 17.55
C LYS A 156 19.53 -28.08 18.45
N GLU A 157 19.45 -29.37 18.17
CA GLU A 157 19.02 -30.40 19.14
C GLU A 157 19.95 -30.44 20.35
#